data_AF-A0A9P5CQQ0-F1
#
_entry.id   AF-A0A9P5CQQ0-F1
#
_cell.length_a   1.000
_cell.length_b   1.000
_cell.length_c   1.000
_cell.angle_alpha   90.00
_cell.angle_beta   90.00
_cell.angle_gamma   90.00
#
_symmetry.space_group_name_H-M   'P 1'
#
loop_
_entity.id
_entity.type
_entity.pdbx_description
1 polymer ?
#
loop_
_entity_poly.entity_id
_entity_poly.type
_entity_poly.pdbx_seq_one_letter_code
_entity_poly.pdbx_strand_id
1 'polypeptide(L)'
;MKILESQNAVLTNFEVYQHLLNEQYKFKDHERRKKVPRNVQTIVKEVLEYLKTSPNPFSQQPITYNGFTINRLVDRLHNYDLTKGEMIMILNVRPENLAILSSCIEDFMTRFTEDQQQEIQTIIEEVLGPFPVREHAEEGEEAA
;
A
#
# COMPACT_ATOMS: atom_id res chain seq x y z
N MET A 1 6.83 -12.64 29.65
CA MET A 1 6.70 -12.85 28.19
C MET A 1 8.11 -12.85 27.60
N LYS A 2 8.45 -13.81 26.73
CA LYS A 2 9.76 -13.84 26.02
C LYS A 2 9.48 -13.87 24.52
N ILE A 3 10.24 -13.10 23.75
CA ILE A 3 10.15 -13.08 22.28
C ILE A 3 10.97 -14.25 21.75
N LEU A 4 10.37 -15.09 20.92
CA LEU A 4 11.06 -16.21 20.27
C LEU A 4 11.71 -15.74 18.97
N GLU A 5 10.94 -15.07 18.13
CA GLU A 5 11.36 -14.53 16.84
C GLU A 5 10.82 -13.10 16.69
N SER A 6 11.71 -12.14 16.49
CA SER A 6 11.33 -10.73 16.38
C SER A 6 10.72 -10.38 15.02
N GLN A 7 11.12 -11.09 13.95
CA GLN A 7 10.67 -10.85 12.58
C GLN A 7 10.25 -12.16 11.92
N ASN A 8 9.03 -12.59 12.21
CA ASN A 8 8.48 -13.85 11.66
C ASN A 8 7.99 -13.68 10.22
N ALA A 9 7.29 -12.57 9.93
CA ALA A 9 6.74 -12.31 8.61
C ALA A 9 6.75 -10.82 8.29
N VAL A 10 6.81 -10.50 7.00
CA VAL A 10 6.58 -9.15 6.49
C VAL A 10 5.18 -9.11 5.89
N LEU A 11 4.40 -8.11 6.27
CA LEU A 11 3.01 -7.96 5.86
C LEU A 11 2.85 -6.68 5.05
N THR A 12 2.04 -6.76 4.01
CA THR A 12 1.65 -5.60 3.21
C THR A 12 0.63 -4.75 3.95
N ASN A 13 0.60 -3.44 3.66
CA ASN A 13 -0.43 -2.54 4.18
C ASN A 13 -1.84 -3.03 3.83
N PHE A 14 -2.00 -3.70 2.68
CA PHE A 14 -3.29 -4.26 2.27
C PHE A 14 -3.74 -5.43 3.16
N GLU A 15 -2.85 -6.38 3.48
CA GLU A 15 -3.19 -7.49 4.37
C GLU A 15 -3.54 -6.99 5.78
N VAL A 16 -2.75 -6.03 6.29
CA VAL A 16 -3.03 -5.39 7.58
C VAL A 16 -4.36 -4.64 7.52
N TYR A 17 -4.63 -3.90 6.45
CA TYR A 17 -5.91 -3.21 6.24
C TYR A 17 -7.10 -4.18 6.27
N GLN A 18 -7.04 -5.29 5.52
CA GLN A 18 -8.08 -6.31 5.51
C GLN A 18 -8.27 -6.94 6.90
N HIS A 19 -7.17 -7.23 7.61
CA HIS A 19 -7.23 -7.75 8.97
C HIS A 19 -7.94 -6.77 9.93
N LEU A 20 -7.58 -5.48 9.89
CA LEU A 20 -8.17 -4.45 10.73
C LEU A 20 -9.65 -4.21 10.40
N LEU A 21 -10.05 -4.28 9.12
CA LEU A 21 -11.47 -4.23 8.74
C LEU A 21 -12.27 -5.39 9.34
N ASN A 22 -11.70 -6.60 9.32
CA ASN A 22 -12.32 -7.78 9.93
C ASN A 22 -12.46 -7.62 11.45
N GLU A 23 -11.44 -7.08 12.13
CA GLU A 23 -11.52 -6.77 13.57
C GLU A 23 -12.55 -5.69 13.87
N GLN A 24 -12.60 -4.61 13.07
CA GLN A 24 -13.61 -3.57 13.20
C GLN A 24 -15.03 -4.12 13.01
N TYR A 25 -15.22 -5.07 12.08
CA TYR A 25 -16.50 -5.74 11.90
C TYR A 25 -16.90 -6.55 13.14
N LYS A 26 -15.96 -7.28 13.75
CA LYS A 26 -16.21 -8.03 15.01
C LYS A 26 -16.59 -7.09 16.16
N PHE A 27 -16.11 -5.86 16.20
CA PHE A 27 -16.48 -4.88 17.23
C PHE A 27 -17.89 -4.31 17.06
N LYS A 28 -18.57 -4.55 15.93
CA LYS A 28 -19.99 -4.19 15.80
C LYS A 28 -20.88 -5.02 16.73
N ASP A 29 -20.45 -6.23 17.10
CA ASP A 29 -21.09 -7.02 18.13
C ASP A 29 -20.81 -6.43 19.53
N HIS A 30 -21.86 -5.93 20.18
CA HIS A 30 -21.78 -5.22 21.45
C HIS A 30 -21.14 -6.06 22.57
N GLU A 31 -21.41 -7.36 22.60
CA GLU A 31 -20.89 -8.27 23.62
C GLU A 31 -19.39 -8.54 23.44
N ARG A 32 -18.92 -8.63 22.19
CA ARG A 32 -17.48 -8.73 21.89
C ARG A 32 -16.77 -7.42 22.15
N ARG A 33 -17.35 -6.28 21.76
CA ARG A 33 -16.75 -4.97 21.95
C ARG A 33 -16.45 -4.64 23.41
N LYS A 34 -17.35 -5.01 24.35
CA LYS A 34 -17.12 -4.83 25.79
C LYS A 34 -15.91 -5.62 26.31
N LYS A 35 -15.59 -6.76 25.69
CA LYS A 35 -14.46 -7.62 26.07
C LYS A 35 -13.12 -7.12 25.52
N VAL A 36 -13.15 -6.29 24.47
CA VAL A 36 -11.93 -5.79 23.82
C VAL A 36 -11.42 -4.55 24.56
N PRO A 37 -10.15 -4.53 24.99
CA PRO A 37 -9.55 -3.37 25.62
C PRO A 37 -9.68 -2.07 24.79
N ARG A 38 -9.90 -0.94 25.47
CA ARG A 38 -10.15 0.35 24.81
C ARG A 38 -8.97 0.82 23.94
N ASN A 39 -7.74 0.57 24.39
CA ASN A 39 -6.52 0.89 23.63
C ASN A 39 -6.47 0.17 22.27
N VAL A 40 -6.88 -1.10 22.21
CA VAL A 40 -6.94 -1.85 20.94
C VAL A 40 -7.97 -1.23 20.00
N GLN A 41 -9.14 -0.85 20.52
CA GLN A 41 -10.17 -0.20 19.70
C GLN A 41 -9.67 1.14 19.12
N THR A 42 -8.92 1.91 19.91
CA THR A 42 -8.30 3.16 19.46
C THR A 42 -7.29 2.91 18.35
N ILE A 43 -6.34 2.00 18.54
CA ILE A 43 -5.30 1.70 17.54
C ILE A 43 -5.92 1.21 16.23
N VAL A 44 -6.89 0.29 16.29
CA VAL A 44 -7.58 -0.22 15.09
C VAL A 44 -8.24 0.94 14.32
N LYS A 45 -8.89 1.86 15.02
CA LYS A 45 -9.54 3.01 14.38
C LYS A 45 -8.51 3.97 13.76
N GLU A 46 -7.49 4.36 14.51
CA GLU A 46 -6.47 5.32 14.07
C GLU A 46 -5.65 4.80 12.88
N VAL A 47 -5.26 3.52 12.90
CA VAL A 47 -4.51 2.93 11.78
C VAL A 47 -5.39 2.82 10.53
N LEU A 48 -6.67 2.44 10.66
CA LEU A 48 -7.60 2.43 9.52
C LEU A 48 -7.83 3.84 8.96
N GLU A 49 -7.84 4.86 9.80
CA GLU A 49 -7.97 6.26 9.40
C GLU A 49 -6.72 6.74 8.65
N TYR A 50 -5.53 6.46 9.18
CA TYR A 50 -4.25 6.72 8.51
C TYR A 50 -4.21 6.10 7.12
N LEU A 51 -4.53 4.80 7.01
CA LEU A 51 -4.49 4.07 5.75
C LEU A 51 -5.48 4.59 4.70
N LYS A 52 -6.57 5.26 5.12
CA LYS A 52 -7.56 5.89 4.24
C LYS A 52 -7.25 7.36 3.92
N THR A 53 -6.25 7.96 4.56
CA THR A 53 -5.88 9.36 4.36
C THR A 53 -4.97 9.48 3.14
N SER A 54 -5.24 10.45 2.27
CA SER A 54 -4.34 10.78 1.14
C SER A 54 -2.95 11.15 1.68
N PRO A 55 -1.84 10.67 1.08
CA PRO A 55 -1.71 10.06 -0.24
C PRO A 55 -1.76 8.51 -0.27
N ASN A 56 -2.26 7.83 0.76
CA ASN A 56 -2.27 6.37 0.78
C ASN A 56 -3.14 5.76 -0.34
N PRO A 57 -2.79 4.58 -0.88
CA PRO A 57 -3.54 3.93 -1.95
C PRO A 57 -5.01 3.64 -1.63
N PHE A 58 -5.35 3.44 -0.35
CA PHE A 58 -6.70 3.09 0.09
C PHE A 58 -7.60 4.31 0.36
N SER A 59 -7.11 5.52 0.10
CA SER A 59 -7.91 6.75 0.15
C SER A 59 -8.97 6.83 -0.97
N GLN A 60 -8.76 6.11 -2.07
CA GLN A 60 -9.66 6.08 -3.21
C GLN A 60 -10.86 5.16 -2.99
N GLN A 61 -12.00 5.54 -3.55
CA GLN A 61 -13.22 4.74 -3.59
C GLN A 61 -13.71 4.65 -5.04
N PRO A 62 -13.92 3.43 -5.59
CA PRO A 62 -13.68 2.12 -4.96
C PRO A 62 -12.19 1.80 -4.79
N ILE A 63 -11.87 0.94 -3.82
CA ILE A 63 -10.50 0.43 -3.62
C ILE A 63 -10.14 -0.50 -4.80
N THR A 64 -8.99 -0.25 -5.43
CA THR A 64 -8.51 -1.05 -6.58
C THR A 64 -7.91 -2.40 -6.16
N TYR A 65 -7.51 -2.53 -4.90
CA TYR A 65 -6.86 -3.73 -4.35
C TYR A 65 -7.89 -4.81 -4.00
N ASN A 66 -7.57 -6.05 -4.37
CA ASN A 66 -8.33 -7.25 -4.04
C ASN A 66 -7.40 -8.38 -3.55
N GLY A 67 -7.98 -9.49 -3.09
CA GLY A 67 -7.22 -10.63 -2.55
C GLY A 67 -6.25 -11.29 -3.55
N PHE A 68 -6.41 -11.04 -4.85
CA PHE A 68 -5.53 -11.55 -5.90
C PHE A 68 -4.50 -10.53 -6.37
N THR A 69 -4.61 -9.26 -5.97
CA THR A 69 -3.72 -8.18 -6.42
C THR A 69 -2.25 -8.47 -6.10
N ILE A 70 -1.96 -8.98 -4.90
CA ILE A 70 -0.59 -9.33 -4.48
C ILE A 70 -0.03 -10.44 -5.37
N ASN A 71 -0.77 -11.55 -5.53
CA ASN A 71 -0.33 -12.67 -6.37
C ASN A 71 -0.14 -12.22 -7.83
N ARG A 72 -1.09 -11.47 -8.40
CA ARG A 72 -0.98 -10.93 -9.76
C ARG A 72 0.26 -10.05 -9.93
N LEU A 73 0.57 -9.20 -8.96
CA LEU A 73 1.74 -8.33 -9.06
C LEU A 73 3.04 -9.14 -9.00
N VAL A 74 3.13 -10.09 -8.07
CA VAL A 74 4.28 -10.99 -7.94
C VAL A 74 4.47 -11.83 -9.21
N ASP A 75 3.40 -12.39 -9.75
CA ASP A 75 3.43 -13.19 -10.98
C ASP A 75 3.81 -12.34 -12.19
N ARG A 76 3.40 -11.08 -12.27
CA ARG A 76 3.72 -10.20 -13.42
C ARG A 76 5.15 -9.65 -13.34
N LEU A 77 5.65 -9.40 -12.13
CA LEU A 77 6.99 -8.84 -11.91
C LEU A 77 8.07 -9.91 -11.67
N HIS A 78 7.74 -11.20 -11.69
CA HIS A 78 8.69 -12.29 -11.39
C HIS A 78 9.94 -12.32 -12.28
N ASN A 79 9.85 -11.78 -13.50
CA ASN A 79 10.96 -11.73 -14.46
C ASN A 79 11.98 -10.64 -14.13
N TYR A 80 11.61 -9.68 -13.28
CA TYR A 80 12.51 -8.61 -12.85
C TYR A 80 13.15 -8.99 -11.52
N ASP A 81 14.44 -8.68 -11.37
CA ASP A 81 15.16 -8.88 -10.13
C ASP A 81 14.74 -7.82 -9.10
N LEU A 82 13.58 -8.04 -8.48
CA LEU A 82 13.02 -7.22 -7.41
C LEU A 82 13.08 -7.99 -6.09
N THR A 83 13.65 -7.35 -5.07
CA THR A 83 13.69 -7.94 -3.74
C THR A 83 12.30 -7.93 -3.11
N LYS A 84 12.08 -8.79 -2.10
CA LYS A 84 10.81 -8.79 -1.34
C LYS A 84 10.51 -7.43 -0.70
N GLY A 85 11.55 -6.70 -0.28
CA GLY A 85 11.41 -5.37 0.31
C GLY A 85 10.89 -4.37 -0.71
N GLU A 86 11.48 -4.35 -1.90
CA GLU A 86 11.05 -3.49 -3.02
C GLU A 86 9.61 -3.81 -3.45
N MET A 87 9.26 -5.09 -3.56
CA MET A 87 7.89 -5.51 -3.88
C MET A 87 6.87 -5.01 -2.85
N ILE A 88 7.22 -5.04 -1.56
CA ILE A 88 6.37 -4.52 -0.49
C ILE A 88 6.27 -2.99 -0.56
N MET A 89 7.37 -2.29 -0.87
CA MET A 89 7.36 -0.84 -1.07
C MET A 89 6.45 -0.45 -2.23
N ILE A 90 6.53 -1.14 -3.37
CA ILE A 90 5.65 -0.92 -4.53
C ILE A 90 4.18 -1.12 -4.15
N LEU A 91 3.85 -2.19 -3.43
CA LEU A 91 2.48 -2.47 -2.98
C LEU A 91 1.95 -1.45 -1.97
N ASN A 92 2.82 -0.94 -1.09
CA ASN A 92 2.41 -0.04 -0.01
C ASN A 92 2.30 1.41 -0.48
N VAL A 93 3.22 1.86 -1.35
CA VAL A 93 3.30 3.24 -1.85
C VAL A 93 2.44 3.41 -3.10
N ARG A 94 2.36 2.39 -3.96
CA ARG A 94 1.74 2.47 -5.29
C ARG A 94 2.33 3.62 -6.13
N PRO A 95 3.54 3.45 -6.69
CA PRO A 95 4.21 4.52 -7.42
C PRO A 95 3.43 4.93 -8.68
N GLU A 96 3.15 6.22 -8.81
CA GLU A 96 2.38 6.81 -9.91
C GLU A 96 3.25 7.19 -11.12
N ASN A 97 4.55 7.32 -10.90
CA ASN A 97 5.51 7.74 -11.91
C ASN A 97 6.89 7.15 -11.61
N LEU A 98 7.77 7.21 -12.61
CA LEU A 98 9.13 6.67 -12.54
C LEU A 98 9.97 7.30 -11.41
N ALA A 99 9.71 8.54 -11.02
CA ALA A 99 10.45 9.19 -9.92
C ALA A 99 10.11 8.56 -8.56
N ILE A 100 8.82 8.29 -8.30
CA ILE A 100 8.36 7.59 -7.09
C ILE A 100 8.80 6.12 -7.15
N LEU A 101 8.74 5.49 -8.32
CA LEU A 101 9.21 4.12 -8.50
C LEU A 101 10.71 3.97 -8.21
N SER A 102 11.52 4.92 -8.68
CA SER A 102 12.95 5.00 -8.36
C SER A 102 13.23 5.28 -6.88
N SER A 103 12.25 5.77 -6.12
CA SER A 103 12.37 5.92 -4.67
C SER A 103 12.00 4.62 -3.92
N CYS A 104 11.31 3.69 -4.59
CA CYS A 104 10.93 2.39 -4.02
C CYS A 104 11.97 1.29 -4.29
N ILE A 105 12.75 1.45 -5.37
CA ILE A 105 13.71 0.46 -5.86
C ILE A 105 15.11 1.07 -5.86
N GLU A 106 16.07 0.41 -5.22
CA GLU A 106 17.45 0.88 -5.19
C GLU A 106 18.12 0.74 -6.56
N ASP A 107 18.88 1.78 -6.96
CA ASP A 107 19.61 1.82 -8.23
C ASP A 107 18.72 1.55 -9.47
N PHE A 108 17.43 1.91 -9.41
CA PHE A 108 16.43 1.60 -10.44
C PHE A 108 16.87 2.00 -11.86
N MET A 109 17.45 3.20 -11.99
CA MET A 109 17.86 3.76 -13.29
C MET A 109 19.08 3.06 -13.91
N THR A 110 19.93 2.42 -13.09
CA THR A 110 21.13 1.71 -13.57
C THR A 110 20.91 0.21 -13.65
N ARG A 111 19.99 -0.35 -12.86
CA ARG A 111 19.66 -1.78 -12.80
C ARG A 111 18.76 -2.25 -13.94
N PHE A 112 17.88 -1.38 -14.44
CA PHE A 112 16.92 -1.70 -15.49
C PHE A 112 17.10 -0.79 -16.71
N THR A 113 16.86 -1.33 -17.91
CA THR A 113 16.83 -0.52 -19.13
C THR A 113 15.60 0.38 -19.17
N GLU A 114 15.62 1.46 -19.94
CA GLU A 114 14.48 2.38 -20.08
C GLU A 114 13.19 1.64 -20.47
N ASP A 115 13.28 0.66 -21.38
CA ASP A 115 12.14 -0.18 -21.78
C ASP A 115 11.58 -0.99 -20.59
N GLN A 116 12.46 -1.60 -19.78
CA GLN A 116 12.06 -2.36 -18.60
C GLN A 116 11.44 -1.46 -17.53
N GLN A 117 11.99 -0.26 -17.33
CA GLN A 117 11.44 0.71 -16.38
C GLN A 117 10.01 1.09 -16.75
N GLN A 118 9.75 1.34 -18.03
CA GLN A 118 8.42 1.66 -18.54
C GLN A 118 7.46 0.46 -18.46
N GLU A 119 7.97 -0.75 -18.71
CA GLU A 119 7.18 -1.98 -18.60
C GLU A 119 6.76 -2.26 -17.15
N ILE A 120 7.68 -2.12 -16.19
CA ILE A 120 7.40 -2.25 -14.75
C ILE A 120 6.33 -1.23 -14.32
N GLN A 121 6.48 0.03 -14.70
CA GLN A 121 5.49 1.07 -14.39
C GLN A 121 4.11 0.73 -14.96
N THR A 122 4.07 0.25 -16.20
CA THR A 122 2.82 -0.16 -16.86
C THR A 122 2.16 -1.34 -16.14
N ILE A 123 2.92 -2.35 -15.73
CA ILE A 123 2.43 -3.49 -14.95
C ILE A 123 1.84 -3.02 -13.62
N ILE A 124 2.50 -2.09 -12.94
CA ILE A 124 2.03 -1.52 -11.67
C ILE A 124 0.69 -0.81 -11.87
N GLU A 125 0.56 0.01 -12.90
CA GLU A 125 -0.69 0.71 -13.23
C GLU A 125 -1.81 -0.25 -13.62
N GLU A 126 -1.53 -1.31 -14.38
CA GLU A 126 -2.51 -2.33 -14.76
C GLU A 126 -3.03 -3.15 -13.55
N VAL A 127 -2.15 -3.46 -12.59
CA VAL A 127 -2.47 -4.34 -11.47
C VAL A 127 -3.03 -3.58 -10.27
N LEU A 128 -2.41 -2.44 -9.93
CA LEU A 128 -2.80 -1.61 -8.78
C LEU A 128 -3.79 -0.50 -9.16
N GLY A 129 -4.01 -0.28 -10.46
CA GLY A 129 -4.87 0.76 -11.03
C GLY A 129 -4.16 2.11 -11.16
N PRO A 130 -4.73 3.07 -11.92
CA PRO A 130 -4.24 4.45 -11.99
C PRO A 130 -4.60 5.21 -10.71
N PHE A 131 -3.68 6.03 -10.21
CA PHE A 131 -4.01 7.01 -9.17
C PHE A 131 -4.79 8.16 -9.83
N PRO A 132 -5.85 8.71 -9.21
CA PRO A 132 -6.54 9.87 -9.76
C PRO A 132 -5.53 11.00 -9.90
N VAL A 133 -5.48 11.58 -11.10
CA VAL A 133 -4.72 12.79 -11.36
C VAL A 133 -5.18 13.83 -10.36
N ARG A 134 -4.25 14.40 -9.59
CA ARG A 134 -4.54 15.58 -8.78
C ARG A 134 -4.81 16.72 -9.75
N GLU A 135 -6.05 16.92 -10.15
CA GLU A 135 -6.48 18.21 -10.69
C GLU A 135 -6.28 19.22 -9.55
N HIS A 136 -5.47 20.26 -9.80
CA HIS A 136 -5.07 21.37 -8.92
C HIS A 136 -3.82 21.20 -8.02
N ALA A 137 -2.67 21.57 -8.61
CA ALA A 137 -1.64 22.36 -7.93
C ALA A 137 -1.08 23.48 -8.83
N GLU A 138 -1.93 24.04 -9.72
CA GLU A 138 -1.64 25.26 -10.50
C GLU A 138 -2.68 26.35 -10.19
N GLU A 139 -2.93 26.64 -8.91
CA GLU A 139 -3.60 27.88 -8.49
C GLU A 139 -3.01 28.32 -7.14
N GLY A 140 -1.83 28.94 -7.17
CA GLY A 140 -1.17 29.37 -5.93
C GLY A 140 0.07 30.25 -6.06
N GLU A 141 0.39 30.79 -7.24
CA GLU A 141 1.57 31.66 -7.42
C GLU A 141 1.30 33.01 -8.10
N GLU A 142 0.04 33.47 -8.13
CA GLU A 142 -0.30 34.87 -8.46
C GLU A 142 -1.28 35.45 -7.42
N ALA A 143 -0.80 35.70 -6.19
CA ALA A 143 -1.32 36.75 -5.30
C ALA A 143 -0.49 36.85 -4.00
N ALA A 144 0.65 37.54 -4.05
CA ALA A 144 1.21 38.30 -2.91
C ALA A 144 2.28 39.28 -3.40
#